data_AF-A0A7Y2Y0J5-F1
#
_entry.id   AF-A0A7Y2Y0J5-F1
#
_cell.length_a   1.000
_cell.length_b   1.000
_cell.length_c   1.000
_cell.angle_alpha   90.00
_cell.angle_beta   90.00
_cell.angle_gamma   90.00
#
_symmetry.space_group_name_H-M   'P 1'
#
loop_
_entity.id
_entity.type
_entity.pdbx_description
1 polymer ?
#
loop_
_entity_poly.entity_id
_entity_poly.type
_entity_poly.pdbx_seq_one_letter_code
_entity_poly.pdbx_strand_id
1 'polypeptide(L)'
;MSPGALGHLSMLAFSALVAGSFSLGGLMANDIDPAAFTAVRFWLAAVFVGALAQMRGGFGAGSFKAPWRYAVLGGLFGIYFVLMFEGLKTAPPVSA
;
A
#
# COMPACT_ATOMS: atom_id res chain seq x y z
N MET A 1 16.01 2.45 -25.07
CA MET A 1 16.53 2.83 -23.73
C MET A 1 17.40 1.71 -23.22
N SER A 2 18.50 2.00 -22.52
CA SER A 2 19.32 0.93 -21.94
C SER A 2 18.59 0.26 -20.76
N PRO A 3 18.87 -1.02 -20.44
CA PRO A 3 18.29 -1.69 -19.28
C PRO A 3 18.53 -0.93 -17.97
N GLY A 4 19.71 -0.31 -17.81
CA GLY A 4 20.03 0.52 -16.64
C GLY A 4 19.14 1.76 -16.53
N ALA A 5 18.90 2.47 -17.63
CA ALA A 5 18.01 3.63 -17.63
C ALA A 5 16.56 3.26 -17.29
N LEU A 6 16.07 2.10 -17.78
CA LEU A 6 14.77 1.55 -17.42
C LEU A 6 14.67 1.21 -15.92
N GLY A 7 15.72 0.60 -15.36
CA GLY A 7 15.80 0.31 -13.93
C GLY A 7 15.76 1.57 -13.07
N HIS A 8 16.55 2.60 -13.44
CA HIS A 8 16.55 3.88 -12.73
C HIS A 8 15.21 4.62 -12.82
N LEU A 9 14.57 4.63 -14.00
CA LEU A 9 13.25 5.23 -14.16
C LEU A 9 12.20 4.51 -13.31
N SER A 10 12.27 3.18 -13.24
CA SER A 10 11.36 2.37 -12.42
C SER A 10 11.53 2.67 -10.93
N MET A 11 12.78 2.79 -10.47
CA MET A 11 13.08 3.18 -9.09
C MET A 11 12.62 4.61 -8.78
N LEU A 12 12.83 5.55 -9.70
CA LEU A 12 12.38 6.93 -9.54
C LEU A 12 10.84 6.99 -9.44
N ALA A 13 10.13 6.28 -10.32
CA ALA A 13 8.68 6.21 -10.30
C ALA A 13 8.16 5.56 -9.01
N PHE A 14 8.78 4.47 -8.58
CA PHE A 14 8.46 3.82 -7.31
C PHE A 14 8.64 4.76 -6.12
N SER A 15 9.79 5.42 -6.02
CA SER A 15 10.08 6.38 -4.95
C SER A 15 9.10 7.56 -4.95
N ALA A 16 8.76 8.10 -6.12
CA ALA A 16 7.80 9.18 -6.24
C ALA A 16 6.39 8.76 -5.74
N LEU A 17 5.94 7.57 -6.13
CA LEU A 17 4.66 7.00 -5.66
C LEU A 17 4.65 6.79 -4.14
N VAL A 18 5.74 6.24 -3.59
CA VAL A 18 5.86 5.98 -2.14
C VAL A 18 5.89 7.31 -1.38
N ALA A 19 6.74 8.25 -1.76
CA ALA A 19 6.85 9.56 -1.10
C ALA A 19 5.52 10.32 -1.13
N GLY A 20 4.87 10.41 -2.30
CA GLY A 20 3.57 11.07 -2.43
C GLY A 20 2.48 10.42 -1.58
N SER A 21 2.52 9.08 -1.43
CA SER A 21 1.55 8.34 -0.64
C SER A 21 1.62 8.63 0.87
N PHE A 22 2.82 8.87 1.41
CA PHE A 22 3.03 9.24 2.82
C PHE A 22 2.71 10.71 3.07
N SER A 23 3.13 11.62 2.19
CA SER A 23 2.78 13.05 2.31
C SER A 23 1.27 13.26 2.28
N LEU A 24 0.56 12.59 1.36
CA LEU A 24 -0.91 12.61 1.32
C LEU A 24 -1.53 12.05 2.61
N GLY A 25 -0.94 10.99 3.16
CA GLY A 25 -1.38 10.40 4.43
C GLY A 25 -1.24 11.36 5.61
N GLY A 26 -0.13 12.09 5.70
CA GLY A 26 0.08 13.10 6.75
C GLY A 26 -0.92 14.25 6.68
N LEU A 27 -1.26 14.71 5.46
CA LEU A 27 -2.28 15.74 5.25
C LEU A 27 -3.67 15.27 5.68
N MET A 28 -4.03 14.02 5.39
CA MET A 28 -5.36 13.46 5.67
C MET A 28 -5.52 12.89 7.09
N ALA A 29 -4.43 12.72 7.85
CA ALA A 29 -4.44 12.04 9.15
C ALA A 29 -5.34 12.70 10.20
N ASN A 30 -5.57 14.02 10.10
CA ASN A 30 -6.44 14.77 11.02
C ASN A 30 -7.86 14.96 10.50
N ASP A 31 -8.09 14.76 9.20
CA ASP A 31 -9.37 15.05 8.54
C ASP A 31 -10.27 13.81 8.39
N ILE A 32 -9.66 12.62 8.33
CA ILE A 32 -10.36 11.35 8.10
C ILE A 32 -9.91 10.33 9.16
N ASP A 33 -10.85 9.52 9.63
CA ASP A 33 -10.55 8.40 10.51
C ASP A 33 -9.43 7.50 9.90
N PRO A 34 -8.35 7.21 10.64
CA PRO A 34 -7.23 6.39 10.16
C PRO A 34 -7.63 5.01 9.62
N ALA A 35 -8.63 4.36 10.22
CA ALA A 35 -9.13 3.08 9.74
C ALA A 35 -9.87 3.24 8.42
N ALA A 36 -10.70 4.28 8.28
CA ALA A 36 -11.38 4.58 7.02
C ALA A 36 -10.38 4.91 5.88
N PHE A 37 -9.38 5.74 6.14
CA PHE A 37 -8.36 6.08 5.14
C PHE A 37 -7.53 4.86 4.73
N THR A 38 -7.10 4.05 5.71
CA THR A 38 -6.37 2.80 5.45
C THR A 38 -7.21 1.80 4.67
N ALA A 39 -8.51 1.67 4.99
CA ALA A 39 -9.43 0.79 4.28
C ALA A 39 -9.54 1.17 2.80
N VAL A 40 -9.74 2.46 2.49
CA VAL A 40 -9.79 2.95 1.09
C VAL A 40 -8.49 2.65 0.35
N ARG A 41 -7.33 2.91 0.96
CA ARG A 41 -6.02 2.62 0.36
C ARG A 41 -5.87 1.13 0.02
N PHE A 42 -6.23 0.26 0.94
CA PHE A 42 -6.12 -1.18 0.75
C PHE A 42 -7.13 -1.69 -0.28
N TRP A 43 -8.32 -1.11 -0.31
CA TRP A 43 -9.34 -1.44 -1.31
C TRP A 43 -8.87 -1.08 -2.73
N LEU A 44 -8.34 0.14 -2.90
CA LEU A 44 -7.74 0.56 -4.17
C LEU A 44 -6.57 -0.35 -4.57
N ALA A 45 -5.66 -0.65 -3.63
CA ALA A 45 -4.54 -1.55 -3.89
C ALA A 45 -5.01 -2.94 -4.31
N ALA A 46 -6.01 -3.52 -3.62
CA ALA A 46 -6.59 -4.81 -3.95
C ALA A 46 -7.22 -4.82 -5.36
N VAL A 47 -7.93 -3.76 -5.74
CA VAL A 47 -8.52 -3.63 -7.09
C VAL A 47 -7.45 -3.52 -8.16
N PHE A 48 -6.49 -2.59 -8.01
CA PHE A 48 -5.45 -2.37 -9.02
C PHE A 48 -4.55 -3.59 -9.19
N VAL A 49 -4.05 -4.15 -8.08
CA VAL A 49 -3.16 -5.32 -8.11
C VAL A 49 -3.95 -6.56 -8.54
N GLY A 50 -5.19 -6.73 -8.07
CA GLY A 50 -6.06 -7.83 -8.46
C GLY A 50 -6.38 -7.82 -9.95
N ALA A 51 -6.74 -6.66 -10.52
CA ALA A 51 -6.97 -6.51 -11.96
C ALA A 51 -5.70 -6.85 -12.77
N LEU A 52 -4.53 -6.34 -12.35
CA LEU A 52 -3.26 -6.63 -13.02
C LEU A 52 -2.90 -8.13 -12.93
N ALA A 53 -3.13 -8.76 -11.77
CA ALA A 53 -2.92 -10.18 -11.57
C ALA A 53 -3.86 -11.01 -12.46
N GLN A 54 -5.13 -10.62 -12.58
CA GLN A 54 -6.10 -11.27 -13.46
C GLN A 54 -5.66 -11.19 -14.93
N MET A 55 -5.25 -10.00 -15.39
CA MET A 55 -4.77 -9.79 -16.77
C MET A 55 -3.53 -10.60 -17.10
N ARG A 56 -2.70 -10.94 -16.09
CA ARG A 56 -1.47 -11.73 -16.23
C ARG A 56 -1.68 -13.24 -15.96
N GLY A 57 -2.91 -13.68 -15.66
CA GLY A 57 -3.21 -15.07 -15.33
C GLY A 57 -2.65 -15.52 -13.97
N GLY A 58 -2.44 -14.59 -13.03
CA GLY A 58 -1.82 -14.86 -11.71
C GLY A 58 -2.69 -15.64 -10.72
N PHE A 59 -3.97 -15.87 -11.03
CA PHE A 59 -4.89 -16.65 -10.20
C PHE A 59 -4.94 -18.12 -10.63
N GLY A 60 -3.96 -18.90 -10.17
CA GLY A 60 -3.95 -20.36 -10.34
C GLY A 60 -4.63 -21.10 -9.18
N ALA A 61 -4.93 -22.39 -9.37
CA ALA A 61 -5.54 -23.24 -8.34
C ALA A 61 -4.71 -23.31 -7.05
N GLY A 62 -3.39 -23.19 -7.13
CA GLY A 62 -2.49 -23.15 -5.97
C GLY A 62 -2.67 -21.91 -5.09
N SER A 63 -3.12 -20.79 -5.65
CA SER A 63 -3.35 -19.55 -4.91
C SER A 63 -4.49 -19.70 -3.89
N PHE A 64 -5.44 -20.61 -4.11
CA PHE A 64 -6.59 -20.79 -3.21
C PHE A 64 -6.41 -21.92 -2.19
N LYS A 65 -5.24 -22.59 -2.16
CA LYS A 65 -4.98 -23.73 -1.26
C LYS A 65 -4.88 -23.33 0.21
N ALA A 66 -4.39 -22.12 0.50
CA ALA A 66 -4.17 -21.64 1.86
C ALA A 66 -4.61 -20.16 2.02
N PRO A 67 -5.91 -19.87 1.88
CA PRO A 67 -6.42 -18.49 1.83
C PRO A 67 -6.21 -17.73 3.15
N TRP A 68 -6.13 -18.45 4.28
CA TRP A 68 -5.86 -17.89 5.59
C TRP A 68 -4.55 -17.09 5.66
N ARG A 69 -3.54 -17.45 4.83
CA ARG A 69 -2.26 -16.73 4.77
C ARG A 69 -2.47 -15.29 4.33
N TYR A 70 -3.35 -15.06 3.36
CA TYR A 70 -3.66 -13.71 2.89
C TYR A 70 -4.43 -12.91 3.92
N ALA A 71 -5.33 -13.56 4.67
CA ALA A 71 -6.03 -12.92 5.77
C ALA A 71 -5.06 -12.49 6.90
N VAL A 72 -4.11 -13.35 7.27
CA VAL A 72 -3.09 -13.03 8.28
C VAL A 72 -2.17 -11.90 7.80
N LEU A 73 -1.63 -12.01 6.58
CA LEU A 73 -0.74 -10.99 6.03
C LEU A 73 -1.45 -9.64 5.86
N GLY A 74 -2.66 -9.65 5.29
CA GLY A 74 -3.48 -8.45 5.13
C GLY A 74 -3.89 -7.85 6.47
N GLY A 75 -4.25 -8.67 7.46
CA GLY A 75 -4.57 -8.23 8.81
C GLY A 75 -3.39 -7.57 9.51
N LEU A 76 -2.20 -8.18 9.47
CA LEU A 76 -0.99 -7.60 10.03
C LEU A 76 -0.64 -6.26 9.37
N PHE A 77 -0.74 -6.17 8.04
CA PHE A 77 -0.52 -4.93 7.31
C PHE A 77 -1.55 -3.86 7.69
N GLY A 78 -2.83 -4.24 7.79
CA GLY A 78 -3.92 -3.33 8.15
C GLY A 78 -3.73 -2.75 9.55
N ILE A 79 -3.45 -3.61 10.53
CA ILE A 79 -3.17 -3.20 11.91
C ILE A 79 -1.98 -2.24 11.95
N TYR A 80 -0.88 -2.58 11.27
CA TYR A 80 0.31 -1.72 11.20
C TYR A 80 -0.03 -0.32 10.66
N PHE A 81 -0.75 -0.22 9.54
CA PHE A 81 -1.06 1.08 8.93
C PHE A 81 -2.04 1.91 9.79
N VAL A 82 -3.06 1.29 10.37
CA VAL A 82 -3.99 1.99 11.26
C VAL A 82 -3.26 2.53 12.48
N LEU A 83 -2.42 1.70 13.12
CA LEU A 83 -1.63 2.13 14.28
C LEU A 83 -0.60 3.21 13.91
N MET A 84 0.00 3.14 12.72
CA MET A 84 0.92 4.17 12.22
C MET A 84 0.21 5.52 12.09
N PHE A 85 -0.98 5.56 11.50
CA PHE A 85 -1.75 6.80 11.33
C PHE A 85 -2.31 7.32 12.66
N GLU A 86 -2.77 6.45 13.56
CA GLU A 86 -3.11 6.84 14.93
C GLU A 86 -1.89 7.43 15.67
N GLY A 87 -0.70 6.86 15.47
CA GLY A 87 0.55 7.42 15.98
C GLY A 87 0.82 8.85 15.48
N LEU A 88 0.58 9.12 14.20
CA LEU A 88 0.77 10.45 13.59
C LEU A 88 -0.15 11.54 14.17
N LYS A 89 -1.26 11.19 14.83
CA LYS A 89 -2.08 12.15 15.58
C LYS A 89 -1.41 12.64 16.86
N THR A 90 -0.48 11.85 17.40
CA THR A 90 0.14 12.08 18.73
C THR A 90 1.62 12.45 18.66
N ALA A 91 2.32 12.07 17.58
CA ALA A 91 3.73 12.37 17.39
C ALA A 91 3.98 12.95 15.98
N PRO A 92 4.77 14.03 15.85
CA PRO A 92 5.17 14.52 14.55
C PRO A 92 6.07 13.48 13.85
N PRO A 93 5.98 13.34 12.52
CA PRO A 93 6.95 12.55 11.77
C PRO A 93 8.36 13.09 12.04
N VAL A 94 9.35 12.20 12.16
CA VAL A 94 10.76 12.59 12.42
C VAL A 94 11.37 13.45 11.29
N SER A 95 10.64 13.64 10.19
CA SER A 95 11.05 14.42 9.00
C SER A 95 9.82 14.95 8.24
N ALA A 96 9.06 15.85 8.87
CA ALA A 96 8.03 16.64 8.18
C ALA A 96 8.65 17.83 7.43
#